data_AF-A0A0L0GTX4-F1
#
_entry.id   AF-A0A0L0GTX4-F1
#
_cell.length_a   1.000
_cell.length_b   1.000
_cell.length_c   1.000
_cell.angle_alpha   90.00
_cell.angle_beta   90.00
_cell.angle_gamma   90.00
#
_symmetry.space_group_name_H-M   'P 1'
#
loop_
_entity.id
_entity.type
_entity.pdbx_description
1 polymer ?
#
loop_
_entity_poly.entity_id
_entity_poly.type
_entity_poly.pdbx_seq_one_letter_code
_entity_poly.pdbx_strand_id
1 'polypeptide(L)'
;MSDFQWDPASSQIYDSSFGNTTQTGTGAQFSKRSGTGFTMNAPECELTLNVTDGKDVDWPLMDGEVDSFLDMYFEKGIFNLETQKGDIYLGMKSDHGSHNYSKNISLDVAESTVSILAPNGAIVIGGRDKSFLQTRYNGTLLIQALQMDFCAGNINCSGQSHITCAAVKIEAQKVDSDTQGANPVFNLITDSTHTPQIEFKNPLDITKTQWNFSPEGKNRQGIFNFVTNEKDDNKNGKFMFNGAIGFPKAYLLDGGFLAINGTVINGTDAVNSLFNVKPIILNGSTVGCEISLK
;
A
#
# COMPACT_ATOMS: atom_id res chain seq x y z
N MET A 1 -31.64 -12.76 9.83
CA MET A 1 -30.41 -11.96 9.64
C MET A 1 -30.68 -11.05 8.46
N SER A 2 -30.40 -9.76 8.56
CA SER A 2 -30.40 -8.87 7.40
C SER A 2 -29.13 -9.16 6.61
N ASP A 3 -29.24 -9.28 5.29
CA ASP A 3 -28.06 -9.43 4.44
C ASP A 3 -27.47 -8.04 4.19
N PHE A 4 -26.16 -7.86 4.44
CA PHE A 4 -25.48 -6.63 4.05
C PHE A 4 -25.48 -6.52 2.52
N GLN A 5 -25.81 -5.33 1.99
CA GLN A 5 -25.76 -5.03 0.56
C GLN A 5 -24.84 -3.84 0.36
N TRP A 6 -23.79 -4.00 -0.45
CA TRP A 6 -22.86 -2.91 -0.73
C TRP A 6 -23.56 -1.85 -1.57
N ASP A 7 -23.43 -0.60 -1.17
CA ASP A 7 -23.98 0.56 -1.86
C ASP A 7 -22.84 1.55 -2.13
N PRO A 8 -22.40 1.68 -3.40
CA PRO A 8 -21.33 2.61 -3.76
C PRO A 8 -21.70 4.08 -3.53
N ALA A 9 -22.99 4.40 -3.37
CA ALA A 9 -23.52 5.75 -3.22
C ALA A 9 -23.82 6.16 -1.76
N SER A 10 -23.62 5.27 -0.78
CA SER A 10 -23.88 5.57 0.63
C SER A 10 -22.69 5.30 1.54
N SER A 11 -22.55 6.06 2.62
CA SER A 11 -21.68 5.64 3.73
C SER A 11 -22.27 4.40 4.39
N GLN A 12 -21.43 3.41 4.70
CA GLN A 12 -21.89 2.12 5.22
C GLN A 12 -21.05 1.62 6.38
N ILE A 13 -21.69 0.91 7.30
CA ILE A 13 -21.05 0.22 8.41
C ILE A 13 -21.35 -1.27 8.25
N TYR A 14 -20.29 -2.08 8.30
CA TYR A 14 -20.37 -3.53 8.37
C TYR A 14 -20.04 -3.97 9.79
N ASP A 15 -21.01 -4.57 10.48
CA ASP A 15 -20.88 -5.11 11.83
C ASP A 15 -21.19 -6.62 11.88
N SER A 16 -20.95 -7.26 13.03
CA SER A 16 -21.10 -8.70 13.20
C SER A 16 -22.53 -9.23 13.00
N SER A 17 -23.57 -8.37 12.95
CA SER A 17 -24.94 -8.81 12.73
C SER A 17 -25.20 -9.34 11.31
N PHE A 18 -24.32 -8.99 10.37
CA PHE A 18 -24.36 -9.45 8.98
C PHE A 18 -23.67 -10.82 8.77
N GLY A 19 -22.89 -11.30 9.75
CA GLY A 19 -22.15 -12.56 9.63
C GLY A 19 -21.06 -12.53 8.56
N ASN A 20 -20.80 -13.66 7.91
CA ASN A 20 -19.90 -13.71 6.75
C ASN A 20 -20.69 -13.44 5.46
N THR A 21 -20.26 -12.46 4.68
CA THR A 21 -20.96 -12.02 3.47
C THR A 21 -20.01 -12.04 2.27
N THR A 22 -20.47 -12.63 1.18
CA THR A 22 -19.83 -12.51 -0.13
C THR A 22 -20.81 -11.88 -1.10
N GLN A 23 -20.39 -10.82 -1.78
CA GLN A 23 -21.16 -10.17 -2.84
C GLN A 23 -20.41 -10.27 -4.15
N THR A 24 -21.16 -10.56 -5.21
CA THR A 24 -20.67 -10.59 -6.58
C THR A 24 -21.25 -9.42 -7.35
N GLY A 25 -20.42 -8.71 -8.10
CA GLY A 25 -20.84 -7.52 -8.81
C GLY A 25 -19.91 -7.11 -9.95
N THR A 26 -20.20 -5.95 -10.50
CA THR A 26 -19.37 -5.23 -11.48
C THR A 26 -18.37 -4.31 -10.78
N GLY A 27 -17.29 -3.93 -11.47
CA GLY A 27 -16.33 -2.96 -10.94
C GLY A 27 -17.00 -1.63 -10.54
N ALA A 28 -18.00 -1.20 -11.31
CA ALA A 28 -18.79 -0.01 -11.00
C ALA A 28 -19.66 -0.15 -9.73
N GLN A 29 -20.19 -1.35 -9.45
CA GLN A 29 -20.98 -1.60 -8.24
C GLN A 29 -20.15 -1.56 -6.96
N PHE A 30 -18.85 -1.92 -7.03
CA PHE A 30 -17.96 -1.92 -5.86
C PHE A 30 -17.05 -0.69 -5.77
N SER A 31 -16.98 0.13 -6.81
CA SER A 31 -16.29 1.42 -6.77
C SER A 31 -16.90 2.34 -5.71
N LYS A 32 -16.09 2.94 -4.84
CA LYS A 32 -16.58 3.84 -3.79
C LYS A 32 -16.23 5.28 -4.15
N ARG A 33 -17.24 6.12 -4.32
CA ARG A 33 -17.08 7.51 -4.82
C ARG A 33 -17.25 8.54 -3.69
N SER A 34 -17.05 9.81 -4.04
CA SER A 34 -16.99 10.94 -3.10
C SER A 34 -18.02 10.94 -1.97
N GLY A 35 -17.55 11.12 -0.74
CA GLY A 35 -18.40 11.36 0.44
C GLY A 35 -19.08 10.11 1.03
N THR A 36 -18.79 8.92 0.51
CA THR A 36 -19.41 7.66 0.95
C THR A 36 -18.38 6.77 1.64
N GLY A 37 -18.15 6.98 2.93
CA GLY A 37 -17.17 6.21 3.69
C GLY A 37 -17.58 4.75 3.90
N PHE A 38 -16.65 3.95 4.40
CA PHE A 38 -16.95 2.59 4.85
C PHE A 38 -16.26 2.33 6.18
N THR A 39 -16.97 1.68 7.10
CA THR A 39 -16.40 1.21 8.36
C THR A 39 -16.69 -0.27 8.52
N MET A 40 -15.65 -1.07 8.72
CA MET A 40 -15.77 -2.46 9.14
C MET A 40 -15.40 -2.59 10.61
N ASN A 41 -16.36 -3.00 11.42
CA ASN A 41 -16.15 -3.37 12.82
C ASN A 41 -16.97 -4.63 13.12
N ALA A 42 -16.52 -5.74 12.54
CA ALA A 42 -17.18 -7.03 12.61
C ALA A 42 -16.14 -8.09 13.01
N PRO A 43 -15.79 -8.21 14.30
CA PRO A 43 -14.89 -9.25 14.78
C PRO A 43 -15.34 -10.63 14.29
N GLU A 44 -14.37 -11.44 13.87
CA GLU A 44 -14.55 -12.82 13.39
C GLU A 44 -15.42 -12.96 12.11
N CYS A 45 -15.84 -11.84 11.51
CA CYS A 45 -16.65 -11.84 10.31
C CYS A 45 -15.83 -11.42 9.08
N GLU A 46 -16.26 -11.90 7.92
CA GLU A 46 -15.67 -11.61 6.62
C GLU A 46 -16.66 -10.91 5.70
N LEU A 47 -16.21 -9.85 5.02
CA LEU A 47 -16.89 -9.25 3.87
C LEU A 47 -15.99 -9.38 2.63
N THR A 48 -16.49 -10.08 1.61
CA THR A 48 -15.79 -10.25 0.32
C THR A 48 -16.61 -9.63 -0.82
N LEU A 49 -15.99 -8.72 -1.56
CA LEU A 49 -16.52 -8.08 -2.77
C LEU A 49 -15.80 -8.63 -4.01
N ASN A 50 -16.50 -9.44 -4.81
CA ASN A 50 -15.94 -10.13 -5.96
C ASN A 50 -16.42 -9.54 -7.31
N VAL A 51 -15.52 -8.86 -7.99
CA VAL A 51 -15.76 -8.23 -9.31
C VAL A 51 -15.65 -9.28 -10.42
N THR A 52 -16.73 -9.44 -11.18
CA THR A 52 -16.85 -10.53 -12.16
C THR A 52 -16.96 -10.09 -13.61
N ASP A 53 -17.23 -8.81 -13.87
CA ASP A 53 -17.34 -8.28 -15.23
C ASP A 53 -15.98 -7.90 -15.85
N GLY A 54 -14.90 -8.04 -15.07
CA GLY A 54 -13.54 -7.70 -15.48
C GLY A 54 -13.36 -6.21 -15.76
N LYS A 55 -14.24 -5.36 -15.22
CA LYS A 55 -14.08 -3.90 -15.26
C LYS A 55 -13.27 -3.43 -14.07
N ASP A 56 -12.72 -2.24 -14.24
CA ASP A 56 -11.89 -1.59 -13.24
C ASP A 56 -12.71 -1.15 -12.03
N VAL A 57 -12.01 -1.02 -10.90
CA VAL A 57 -12.57 -0.52 -9.65
C VAL A 57 -11.86 0.77 -9.27
N ASP A 58 -12.63 1.86 -9.13
CA ASP A 58 -12.13 3.12 -8.58
C ASP A 58 -12.43 3.13 -7.06
N TRP A 59 -11.41 3.03 -6.20
CA TRP A 59 -11.65 2.73 -4.79
C TRP A 59 -10.49 3.13 -3.86
N PRO A 60 -10.73 3.91 -2.80
CA PRO A 60 -11.68 5.01 -2.73
C PRO A 60 -11.35 6.09 -3.79
N LEU A 61 -12.38 6.69 -4.41
CA LEU A 61 -12.26 7.81 -5.36
C LEU A 61 -13.07 9.02 -4.88
N MET A 62 -12.48 10.22 -4.94
CA MET A 62 -13.17 11.46 -4.58
C MET A 62 -13.41 12.40 -5.78
N ASP A 63 -14.67 12.57 -6.17
CA ASP A 63 -15.18 13.55 -7.16
C ASP A 63 -15.55 14.92 -6.51
N GLY A 64 -15.15 16.06 -7.09
CA GLY A 64 -15.60 17.42 -6.68
C GLY A 64 -14.53 18.32 -6.00
N GLU A 65 -14.90 19.47 -5.41
CA GLU A 65 -13.97 20.54 -4.96
C GLU A 65 -13.72 20.71 -3.43
N VAL A 66 -14.49 20.08 -2.54
CA VAL A 66 -14.37 20.32 -1.07
C VAL A 66 -13.23 19.53 -0.40
N ASP A 67 -12.54 20.11 0.60
CA ASP A 67 -11.50 19.53 1.49
C ASP A 67 -11.93 18.31 2.35
N SER A 68 -12.99 17.60 1.97
CA SER A 68 -13.40 16.39 2.68
C SER A 68 -12.45 15.22 2.40
N PHE A 69 -12.43 14.26 3.33
CA PHE A 69 -11.75 12.98 3.18
C PHE A 69 -12.79 11.92 2.80
N LEU A 70 -12.38 10.95 1.99
CA LEU A 70 -13.10 9.69 1.85
C LEU A 70 -12.42 8.68 2.78
N ASP A 71 -13.10 8.37 3.89
CA ASP A 71 -12.56 7.53 4.96
C ASP A 71 -13.03 6.09 4.85
N MET A 72 -12.06 5.19 4.81
CA MET A 72 -12.23 3.74 4.82
C MET A 72 -11.56 3.20 6.08
N TYR A 73 -12.36 2.82 7.08
CA TYR A 73 -11.90 2.35 8.37
C TYR A 73 -12.13 0.84 8.52
N PHE A 74 -11.05 0.08 8.73
CA PHE A 74 -11.10 -1.35 8.98
C PHE A 74 -10.61 -1.59 10.40
N GLU A 75 -11.55 -1.49 11.35
CA GLU A 75 -11.26 -1.64 12.78
C GLU A 75 -11.12 -3.11 13.16
N LYS A 76 -12.12 -3.95 12.85
CA LYS A 76 -12.09 -5.40 13.15
C LYS A 76 -12.74 -6.25 12.05
N GLY A 77 -12.17 -7.42 11.80
CA GLY A 77 -12.69 -8.43 10.86
C GLY A 77 -11.79 -8.64 9.64
N ILE A 78 -12.36 -9.23 8.58
CA ILE A 78 -11.67 -9.54 7.32
C ILE A 78 -12.40 -8.89 6.14
N PHE A 79 -11.74 -8.01 5.41
CA PHE A 79 -12.27 -7.41 4.18
C PHE A 79 -11.47 -7.86 2.96
N ASN A 80 -12.15 -8.30 1.91
CA ASN A 80 -11.54 -8.63 0.62
C ASN A 80 -12.23 -7.86 -0.51
N LEU A 81 -11.44 -7.19 -1.34
CA LEU A 81 -11.86 -6.66 -2.64
C LEU A 81 -11.07 -7.38 -3.72
N GLU A 82 -11.76 -8.08 -4.62
CA GLU A 82 -11.14 -8.96 -5.60
C GLU A 82 -11.65 -8.70 -7.00
N THR A 83 -10.73 -8.65 -7.98
CA THR A 83 -11.05 -8.64 -9.41
C THR A 83 -10.12 -9.59 -10.14
N GLN A 84 -10.66 -10.43 -11.03
CA GLN A 84 -9.85 -11.41 -11.76
C GLN A 84 -9.15 -10.81 -12.99
N LYS A 85 -9.61 -9.66 -13.50
CA LYS A 85 -9.13 -9.10 -14.78
C LYS A 85 -9.05 -7.58 -14.81
N GLY A 86 -9.93 -6.89 -14.07
CA GLY A 86 -9.92 -5.44 -14.03
C GLY A 86 -8.75 -4.93 -13.19
N ASP A 87 -8.43 -3.65 -13.37
CA ASP A 87 -7.45 -2.96 -12.55
C ASP A 87 -8.15 -2.35 -11.31
N ILE A 88 -7.38 -2.09 -10.25
CA ILE A 88 -7.87 -1.36 -9.08
C ILE A 88 -7.08 -0.06 -8.93
N TYR A 89 -7.80 1.05 -8.84
CA TYR A 89 -7.25 2.40 -8.72
C TYR A 89 -7.53 2.96 -7.33
N LEU A 90 -6.48 3.08 -6.51
CA LEU A 90 -6.56 3.64 -5.16
C LEU A 90 -6.25 5.14 -5.18
N GLY A 91 -7.23 5.98 -4.86
CA GLY A 91 -7.04 7.44 -4.81
C GLY A 91 -6.90 8.12 -6.16
N MET A 92 -7.23 7.41 -7.24
CA MET A 92 -7.24 7.95 -8.60
C MET A 92 -8.33 7.29 -9.43
N LYS A 93 -8.59 7.87 -10.59
CA LYS A 93 -9.63 7.41 -11.51
C LYS A 93 -9.01 6.60 -12.64
N SER A 94 -9.71 5.54 -13.07
CA SER A 94 -9.34 4.66 -14.19
C SER A 94 -9.28 5.35 -15.57
N ASP A 95 -9.79 6.57 -15.75
CA ASP A 95 -9.72 7.26 -17.04
C ASP A 95 -8.33 7.89 -17.26
N HIS A 96 -7.44 7.08 -17.84
CA HIS A 96 -6.04 7.31 -18.23
C HIS A 96 -5.67 8.63 -18.96
N GLY A 97 -6.60 9.58 -19.17
CA GLY A 97 -6.39 10.83 -19.90
C GLY A 97 -6.14 12.06 -19.02
N SER A 98 -6.39 11.97 -17.71
CA SER A 98 -6.04 13.04 -16.78
C SER A 98 -5.58 12.42 -15.48
N HIS A 99 -4.33 12.66 -15.09
CA HIS A 99 -3.86 12.45 -13.72
C HIS A 99 -4.52 13.47 -12.76
N ASN A 100 -5.85 13.55 -12.83
CA ASN A 100 -6.69 14.23 -11.88
C ASN A 100 -6.69 13.37 -10.64
N TYR A 101 -5.61 13.50 -9.86
CA TYR A 101 -5.58 12.96 -8.52
C TYR A 101 -6.84 13.39 -7.81
N SER A 102 -7.63 12.38 -7.45
CA SER A 102 -8.71 12.60 -6.52
C SER A 102 -8.12 13.11 -5.21
N LYS A 103 -8.93 13.82 -4.44
CA LYS A 103 -8.47 14.45 -3.20
C LYS A 103 -8.00 13.41 -2.17
N ASN A 104 -7.68 13.89 -0.97
CA ASN A 104 -7.10 13.09 0.09
C ASN A 104 -7.97 11.85 0.40
N ILE A 105 -7.41 10.67 0.16
CA ILE A 105 -8.01 9.40 0.57
C ILE A 105 -7.39 8.93 1.88
N SER A 106 -8.20 8.30 2.72
CA SER A 106 -7.80 7.77 4.01
C SER A 106 -8.27 6.33 4.08
N LEU A 107 -7.33 5.40 4.05
CA LEU A 107 -7.57 3.98 4.29
C LEU A 107 -6.80 3.59 5.56
N ASP A 108 -7.51 3.20 6.61
CA ASP A 108 -6.92 2.85 7.91
C ASP A 108 -7.28 1.43 8.31
N VAL A 109 -6.27 0.57 8.41
CA VAL A 109 -6.39 -0.82 8.87
C VAL A 109 -5.79 -0.92 10.27
N ALA A 110 -6.65 -1.04 11.28
CA ALA A 110 -6.24 -1.02 12.69
C ALA A 110 -6.09 -2.41 13.29
N GLU A 111 -7.16 -3.18 13.48
CA GLU A 111 -7.11 -4.55 14.03
C GLU A 111 -7.82 -5.54 13.09
N SER A 112 -7.72 -5.27 11.78
CA SER A 112 -8.36 -6.05 10.71
C SER A 112 -7.34 -6.66 9.75
N THR A 113 -7.82 -7.62 8.96
CA THR A 113 -7.13 -8.09 7.75
C THR A 113 -7.84 -7.54 6.53
N VAL A 114 -7.11 -6.84 5.66
CA VAL A 114 -7.61 -6.28 4.41
C VAL A 114 -6.82 -6.86 3.25
N SER A 115 -7.52 -7.38 2.25
CA SER A 115 -6.93 -7.87 1.01
C SER A 115 -7.51 -7.11 -0.20
N ILE A 116 -6.63 -6.58 -1.04
CA ILE A 116 -6.97 -5.93 -2.31
C ILE A 116 -6.27 -6.71 -3.42
N LEU A 117 -7.04 -7.47 -4.21
CA LEU A 117 -6.53 -8.51 -5.10
C LEU A 117 -6.92 -8.25 -6.56
N ALA A 118 -5.92 -8.03 -7.41
CA ALA A 118 -6.04 -7.98 -8.87
C ALA A 118 -4.99 -8.89 -9.53
N PRO A 119 -5.01 -10.22 -9.30
CA PRO A 119 -3.92 -11.14 -9.67
C PRO A 119 -3.53 -11.15 -11.16
N ASN A 120 -4.45 -10.77 -12.06
CA ASN A 120 -4.16 -10.63 -13.49
C ASN A 120 -4.27 -9.18 -13.99
N GLY A 121 -4.49 -8.21 -13.10
CA GLY A 121 -4.60 -6.79 -13.39
C GLY A 121 -3.52 -5.97 -12.69
N ALA A 122 -3.59 -4.66 -12.86
CA ALA A 122 -2.77 -3.69 -12.15
C ALA A 122 -3.47 -3.18 -10.89
N ILE A 123 -2.67 -2.81 -9.88
CA ILE A 123 -3.12 -1.95 -8.79
C ILE A 123 -2.31 -0.66 -8.87
N VAL A 124 -2.99 0.46 -9.07
CA VAL A 124 -2.39 1.77 -9.16
C VAL A 124 -2.75 2.58 -7.93
N ILE A 125 -1.74 3.05 -7.21
CA ILE A 125 -1.89 3.74 -5.93
C ILE A 125 -1.45 5.19 -6.09
N GLY A 126 -2.35 6.12 -5.80
CA GLY A 126 -2.08 7.54 -5.89
C GLY A 126 -2.92 8.37 -4.92
N GLY A 127 -3.02 9.65 -5.24
CA GLY A 127 -3.70 10.64 -4.42
C GLY A 127 -2.87 11.91 -4.28
N ARG A 128 -3.29 12.81 -3.38
CA ARG A 128 -2.58 14.05 -3.07
C ARG A 128 -1.71 13.88 -1.82
N ASP A 129 -1.00 14.94 -1.45
CA ASP A 129 -0.03 14.94 -0.34
C ASP A 129 -0.57 14.45 1.01
N LYS A 130 -1.89 14.58 1.26
CA LYS A 130 -2.52 14.08 2.50
C LYS A 130 -3.26 12.75 2.32
N SER A 131 -3.17 12.13 1.14
CA SER A 131 -3.66 10.76 0.95
C SER A 131 -2.77 9.79 1.72
N PHE A 132 -3.39 8.86 2.45
CA PHE A 132 -2.67 7.79 3.11
C PHE A 132 -3.40 6.44 3.05
N LEU A 133 -2.61 5.40 2.90
CA LEU A 133 -2.96 4.04 3.30
C LEU A 133 -2.17 3.76 4.57
N GLN A 134 -2.83 3.39 5.65
CA GLN A 134 -2.15 3.10 6.91
C GLN A 134 -2.56 1.76 7.49
N THR A 135 -1.57 1.07 8.05
CA THR A 135 -1.78 -0.04 8.97
C THR A 135 -1.19 0.33 10.33
N ARG A 136 -1.92 0.02 11.39
CA ARG A 136 -1.52 0.29 12.78
C ARG A 136 -1.90 -0.87 13.69
N TYR A 137 -1.52 -0.80 14.96
CA TYR A 137 -1.73 -1.87 15.94
C TYR A 137 -1.35 -3.25 15.40
N ASN A 138 -2.26 -4.20 15.20
CA ASN A 138 -2.01 -5.53 14.67
C ASN A 138 -2.67 -5.76 13.29
N GLY A 139 -3.03 -4.68 12.59
CA GLY A 139 -3.68 -4.74 11.28
C GLY A 139 -2.78 -5.35 10.20
N THR A 140 -3.39 -6.00 9.21
CA THR A 140 -2.69 -6.58 8.07
C THR A 140 -3.31 -6.08 6.77
N LEU A 141 -2.48 -5.57 5.86
CA LEU A 141 -2.88 -5.16 4.52
C LEU A 141 -2.12 -5.97 3.47
N LEU A 142 -2.83 -6.76 2.67
CA LEU A 142 -2.32 -7.43 1.49
C LEU A 142 -2.80 -6.70 0.24
N ILE A 143 -1.86 -6.24 -0.58
CA ILE A 143 -2.13 -5.71 -1.92
C ILE A 143 -1.46 -6.66 -2.90
N GLN A 144 -2.24 -7.35 -3.74
CA GLN A 144 -1.70 -8.33 -4.68
C GLN A 144 -2.13 -8.03 -6.12
N ALA A 145 -1.19 -7.98 -7.04
CA ALA A 145 -1.45 -7.63 -8.43
C ALA A 145 -0.51 -8.36 -9.42
N LEU A 146 -0.81 -8.29 -10.71
CA LEU A 146 0.19 -8.57 -11.75
C LEU A 146 1.25 -7.47 -11.76
N GLN A 147 0.79 -6.21 -11.76
CA GLN A 147 1.63 -5.01 -11.70
C GLN A 147 1.15 -4.07 -10.60
N MET A 148 2.09 -3.42 -9.91
CA MET A 148 1.78 -2.40 -8.92
C MET A 148 2.53 -1.11 -9.22
N ASP A 149 1.77 -0.03 -9.33
CA ASP A 149 2.29 1.29 -9.66
C ASP A 149 2.00 2.25 -8.50
N PHE A 150 3.05 2.70 -7.83
CA PHE A 150 2.96 3.72 -6.79
C PHE A 150 3.24 5.08 -7.42
N CYS A 151 2.18 5.84 -7.67
CA CYS A 151 2.22 7.13 -8.35
C CYS A 151 2.41 8.32 -7.40
N ALA A 152 1.77 8.26 -6.22
CA ALA A 152 1.78 9.30 -5.20
C ALA A 152 1.21 8.76 -3.86
N GLY A 153 1.29 9.58 -2.81
CA GLY A 153 0.64 9.33 -1.52
C GLY A 153 1.53 8.66 -0.47
N ASN A 154 1.00 8.52 0.75
CA ASN A 154 1.73 7.97 1.88
C ASN A 154 1.23 6.56 2.20
N ILE A 155 2.15 5.61 2.40
CA ILE A 155 1.84 4.28 2.92
C ILE A 155 2.50 4.14 4.29
N ASN A 156 1.71 4.15 5.35
CA ASN A 156 2.20 4.15 6.73
C ASN A 156 2.01 2.78 7.37
N CYS A 157 3.07 2.22 7.96
CA CYS A 157 3.00 0.98 8.72
C CYS A 157 3.52 1.21 10.14
N SER A 158 2.70 0.91 11.15
CA SER A 158 3.00 1.15 12.56
C SER A 158 2.50 0.06 13.50
N GLY A 159 2.96 0.03 14.76
CA GLY A 159 2.56 -1.02 15.69
C GLY A 159 3.15 -2.40 15.34
N GLN A 160 2.45 -3.47 15.69
CA GLN A 160 2.67 -4.84 15.20
C GLN A 160 2.09 -5.11 13.80
N SER A 161 1.80 -4.07 13.02
CA SER A 161 1.10 -4.24 11.73
C SER A 161 2.03 -4.70 10.60
N HIS A 162 1.41 -5.21 9.54
CA HIS A 162 2.12 -5.71 8.37
C HIS A 162 1.44 -5.26 7.07
N ILE A 163 2.23 -4.69 6.16
CA ILE A 163 1.83 -4.44 4.77
C ILE A 163 2.60 -5.38 3.86
N THR A 164 1.89 -6.12 3.01
CA THR A 164 2.48 -6.93 1.94
C THR A 164 2.05 -6.39 0.59
N CYS A 165 3.02 -5.94 -0.20
CA CYS A 165 2.87 -5.56 -1.60
C CYS A 165 3.37 -6.70 -2.48
N ALA A 166 2.45 -7.52 -2.99
CA ALA A 166 2.75 -8.72 -3.76
C ALA A 166 2.47 -8.51 -5.26
N ALA A 167 3.48 -8.23 -6.07
CA ALA A 167 3.31 -8.10 -7.52
C ALA A 167 4.45 -8.72 -8.33
N VAL A 168 4.16 -9.17 -9.55
CA VAL A 168 5.20 -9.64 -10.48
C VAL A 168 6.14 -8.49 -10.83
N LYS A 169 5.57 -7.30 -11.00
CA LYS A 169 6.27 -6.06 -11.32
C LYS A 169 5.86 -4.95 -10.34
N ILE A 170 6.85 -4.27 -9.76
CA ILE A 170 6.64 -3.13 -8.85
C ILE A 170 7.36 -1.92 -9.42
N GLU A 171 6.60 -0.83 -9.60
CA GLU A 171 7.12 0.44 -10.07
C GLU A 171 6.81 1.55 -9.06
N ALA A 172 7.85 2.26 -8.64
CA ALA A 172 7.70 3.51 -7.89
C ALA A 172 7.91 4.66 -8.87
N GLN A 173 6.81 5.18 -9.41
CA GLN A 173 6.83 6.24 -10.42
C GLN A 173 6.33 7.55 -9.82
N LYS A 174 7.00 8.66 -10.11
CA LYS A 174 6.36 9.97 -9.96
C LYS A 174 5.60 10.25 -11.24
N VAL A 175 4.31 10.56 -11.13
CA VAL A 175 3.59 11.12 -12.27
C VAL A 175 4.08 12.54 -12.53
N ASP A 176 4.13 12.93 -13.79
CA ASP A 176 4.79 14.11 -14.37
C ASP A 176 4.79 15.39 -13.51
N SER A 177 5.79 16.26 -13.71
CA SER A 177 6.07 17.45 -12.88
C SER A 177 4.92 18.47 -12.76
N ASP A 178 3.96 18.40 -13.67
CA ASP A 178 2.77 19.26 -13.69
C ASP A 178 1.66 18.76 -12.77
N THR A 179 1.79 17.54 -12.25
CA THR A 179 0.88 16.99 -11.26
C THR A 179 1.34 17.39 -9.86
N GLN A 180 0.44 17.99 -9.08
CA GLN A 180 0.68 18.37 -7.68
C GLN A 180 0.84 17.16 -6.73
N GLY A 181 1.25 16.00 -7.24
CA GLY A 181 1.42 14.79 -6.44
C GLY A 181 2.80 14.77 -5.78
N ALA A 182 2.83 14.64 -4.45
CA ALA A 182 4.02 14.18 -3.73
C ALA A 182 4.50 12.83 -4.27
N ASN A 183 5.81 12.58 -4.13
CA ASN A 183 6.37 11.25 -4.37
C ASN A 183 5.62 10.21 -3.50
N PRO A 184 5.50 8.96 -3.96
CA PRO A 184 5.07 7.89 -3.07
C PRO A 184 6.09 7.77 -1.92
N VAL A 185 5.60 7.72 -0.69
CA VAL A 185 6.43 7.52 0.51
C VAL A 185 5.86 6.38 1.34
N PHE A 186 6.66 5.37 1.59
CA PHE A 186 6.41 4.32 2.56
C PHE A 186 7.04 4.72 3.88
N ASN A 187 6.22 5.09 4.86
CA ASN A 187 6.67 5.39 6.20
C ASN A 187 6.56 4.15 7.06
N LEU A 188 7.70 3.74 7.61
CA LEU A 188 7.76 2.75 8.67
C LEU A 188 7.89 3.48 10.00
N ILE A 189 6.88 3.39 10.84
CA ILE A 189 6.75 4.16 12.09
C ILE A 189 6.76 3.17 13.25
N THR A 190 7.76 3.22 14.12
CA THR A 190 7.82 2.31 15.25
C THR A 190 8.18 3.02 16.54
N ASP A 191 7.92 2.32 17.64
CA ASP A 191 8.50 2.59 18.95
C ASP A 191 9.37 1.40 19.41
N SER A 192 9.84 1.45 20.65
CA SER A 192 10.69 0.43 21.28
C SER A 192 10.04 -0.94 21.47
N THR A 193 8.72 -1.07 21.35
CA THR A 193 7.97 -2.31 21.63
C THR A 193 7.34 -2.94 20.40
N HIS A 194 7.19 -2.16 19.33
CA HIS A 194 6.52 -2.56 18.10
C HIS A 194 7.51 -3.02 17.02
N THR A 195 7.08 -3.92 16.14
CA THR A 195 7.89 -4.45 15.03
C THR A 195 7.11 -4.38 13.70
N PRO A 196 6.81 -3.17 13.20
CA PRO A 196 6.06 -3.01 11.95
C PRO A 196 6.90 -3.53 10.78
N GLN A 197 6.22 -4.06 9.77
CA GLN A 197 6.86 -4.61 8.58
C GLN A 197 6.17 -4.13 7.29
N ILE A 198 6.98 -3.79 6.29
CA ILE A 198 6.51 -3.63 4.92
C ILE A 198 7.30 -4.60 4.04
N GLU A 199 6.61 -5.59 3.46
CA GLU A 199 7.17 -6.60 2.57
C GLU A 199 6.77 -6.36 1.12
N PHE A 200 7.74 -6.50 0.23
CA PHE A 200 7.55 -6.51 -1.20
C PHE A 200 7.99 -7.86 -1.77
N LYS A 201 7.14 -8.51 -2.57
CA LYS A 201 7.44 -9.82 -3.17
C LYS A 201 6.70 -10.07 -4.47
N ASN A 202 7.15 -11.05 -5.22
CA ASN A 202 6.38 -11.62 -6.31
C ASN A 202 5.51 -12.78 -5.77
N PRO A 203 4.19 -12.75 -6.02
CA PRO A 203 3.25 -13.73 -5.45
C PRO A 203 3.43 -15.14 -6.03
N LEU A 204 4.06 -15.26 -7.21
CA LEU A 204 4.27 -16.54 -7.89
C LEU A 204 5.66 -17.12 -7.60
N ASP A 205 6.66 -16.26 -7.42
CA ASP A 205 8.04 -16.67 -7.14
C ASP A 205 8.79 -15.53 -6.45
N ILE A 206 9.03 -15.68 -5.15
CA ILE A 206 9.69 -14.69 -4.29
C ILE A 206 11.08 -14.26 -4.78
N THR A 207 11.72 -15.06 -5.65
CA THR A 207 13.04 -14.76 -6.22
C THR A 207 12.98 -13.86 -7.45
N LYS A 208 11.79 -13.60 -8.00
CA LYS A 208 11.58 -12.98 -9.33
C LYS A 208 10.80 -11.68 -9.31
N THR A 209 10.74 -10.96 -8.19
CA THR A 209 10.13 -9.61 -8.18
C THR A 209 10.90 -8.69 -9.14
N GLN A 210 10.21 -8.17 -10.15
CA GLN A 210 10.79 -7.19 -11.06
C GLN A 210 10.68 -5.80 -10.43
N TRP A 211 11.82 -5.27 -10.02
CA TRP A 211 11.95 -3.93 -9.48
C TRP A 211 12.31 -2.95 -10.58
N ASN A 212 11.45 -1.97 -10.84
CA ASN A 212 11.77 -0.86 -11.72
C ASN A 212 11.92 0.44 -10.90
N PHE A 213 13.17 0.76 -10.59
CA PHE A 213 13.55 2.04 -10.01
C PHE A 213 13.89 2.99 -11.16
N SER A 214 13.03 3.98 -11.46
CA SER A 214 13.26 4.91 -12.58
C SER A 214 14.61 5.64 -12.41
N PRO A 215 15.61 5.39 -13.27
CA PRO A 215 16.95 5.90 -13.06
C PRO A 215 17.11 7.37 -13.49
N GLU A 216 16.20 7.91 -14.28
CA GLU A 216 16.36 9.22 -14.95
C GLU A 216 15.56 10.37 -14.31
N GLY A 217 14.78 10.11 -13.26
CA GLY A 217 13.96 11.13 -12.59
C GLY A 217 14.69 11.87 -11.46
N LYS A 218 14.36 13.15 -11.25
CA LYS A 218 14.66 13.95 -10.03
C LYS A 218 14.02 13.38 -8.74
N ASN A 219 13.57 12.13 -8.76
CA ASN A 219 12.52 11.58 -7.89
C ASN A 219 13.01 10.38 -7.05
N ARG A 220 14.29 10.37 -6.67
CA ARG A 220 14.86 9.39 -5.75
C ARG A 220 15.02 9.98 -4.34
N GLN A 221 13.92 10.44 -3.75
CA GLN A 221 13.98 11.18 -2.49
C GLN A 221 13.19 10.45 -1.41
N GLY A 222 13.84 9.48 -0.77
CA GLY A 222 13.36 8.94 0.50
C GLY A 222 12.04 8.18 0.42
N ILE A 223 11.81 7.45 -0.67
CA ILE A 223 10.60 6.64 -0.89
C ILE A 223 10.38 5.67 0.27
N PHE A 224 11.43 5.05 0.80
CA PHE A 224 11.35 4.17 1.97
C PHE A 224 11.91 4.92 3.19
N ASN A 225 11.00 5.45 4.00
CA ASN A 225 11.32 6.34 5.09
C ASN A 225 11.13 5.63 6.44
N PHE A 226 12.17 5.67 7.27
CA PHE A 226 12.09 5.27 8.66
C PHE A 226 11.75 6.50 9.50
N VAL A 227 10.58 6.49 10.11
CA VAL A 227 10.14 7.57 11.01
C VAL A 227 10.59 7.22 12.42
N THR A 228 11.54 8.00 12.95
CA THR A 228 11.95 7.95 14.35
C THR A 228 11.26 9.07 15.10
N ASN A 229 10.98 8.84 16.39
CA ASN A 229 10.52 9.89 17.29
C ASN A 229 11.63 10.16 18.33
N GLU A 230 11.56 11.28 19.06
CA GLU A 230 12.61 11.68 20.01
C GLU A 230 12.92 10.65 21.12
N LYS A 231 12.12 9.59 21.23
CA LYS A 231 12.23 8.55 22.26
C LYS A 231 12.65 7.18 21.72
N ASP A 232 12.49 6.92 20.43
CA ASP A 232 12.69 5.60 19.83
C ASP A 232 13.40 5.69 18.45
N ASP A 233 14.55 5.03 18.35
CA ASP A 233 15.42 5.02 17.17
C ASP A 233 14.91 4.15 15.99
N ASN A 234 13.65 3.72 16.03
CA ASN A 234 13.06 2.82 15.05
C ASN A 234 13.90 1.57 14.68
N LYS A 235 14.49 0.92 15.70
CA LYS A 235 15.39 -0.23 15.51
C LYS A 235 14.66 -1.55 15.18
N ASN A 236 13.36 -1.61 15.43
CA ASN A 236 12.58 -2.84 15.34
C ASN A 236 11.77 -2.95 14.03
N GLY A 237 11.55 -1.84 13.35
CA GLY A 237 10.86 -1.83 12.05
C GLY A 237 11.78 -2.33 10.94
N LYS A 238 11.19 -3.04 9.97
CA LYS A 238 11.93 -3.45 8.76
C LYS A 238 11.16 -3.33 7.45
N PHE A 239 11.91 -3.02 6.40
CA PHE A 239 11.49 -3.23 5.01
C PHE A 239 12.08 -4.53 4.49
N MET A 240 11.28 -5.31 3.76
CA MET A 240 11.70 -6.57 3.14
C MET A 240 11.53 -6.50 1.63
N PHE A 241 12.65 -6.58 0.90
CA PHE A 241 12.69 -6.47 -0.56
C PHE A 241 13.06 -7.83 -1.17
N ASN A 242 12.06 -8.67 -1.40
CA ASN A 242 12.25 -9.94 -2.09
C ASN A 242 12.46 -9.72 -3.60
N GLY A 243 13.27 -10.56 -4.23
CA GLY A 243 13.69 -10.43 -5.63
C GLY A 243 14.66 -9.27 -5.90
N ALA A 244 14.89 -8.38 -4.93
CA ALA A 244 15.86 -7.29 -5.06
C ALA A 244 17.29 -7.80 -4.85
N ILE A 245 17.86 -8.40 -5.89
CA ILE A 245 19.25 -8.89 -5.94
C ILE A 245 20.05 -8.14 -7.01
N GLY A 246 21.37 -7.99 -6.82
CA GLY A 246 22.23 -7.33 -7.82
C GLY A 246 21.92 -5.84 -8.01
N PHE A 247 21.59 -5.45 -9.25
CA PHE A 247 21.35 -4.06 -9.64
C PHE A 247 20.21 -3.38 -8.84
N PRO A 248 19.00 -3.94 -8.71
CA PRO A 248 17.96 -3.40 -7.83
C PRO A 248 18.43 -3.10 -6.40
N LYS A 249 19.23 -4.00 -5.80
CA LYS A 249 19.78 -3.78 -4.46
C LYS A 249 20.77 -2.62 -4.46
N ALA A 250 21.68 -2.56 -5.43
CA ALA A 250 22.64 -1.46 -5.53
C ALA A 250 21.94 -0.11 -5.66
N TYR A 251 20.87 -0.04 -6.46
CA TYR A 251 20.06 1.18 -6.61
C TYR A 251 19.34 1.56 -5.32
N LEU A 252 18.79 0.60 -4.58
CA LEU A 252 18.16 0.88 -3.29
C LEU A 252 19.13 1.53 -2.29
N LEU A 253 20.39 1.07 -2.26
CA LEU A 253 21.41 1.53 -1.30
C LEU A 253 22.16 2.79 -1.76
N ASP A 254 22.33 2.99 -3.06
CA ASP A 254 23.14 4.10 -3.61
C ASP A 254 22.29 5.17 -4.31
N GLY A 255 20.99 4.91 -4.47
CA GLY A 255 20.12 5.75 -5.29
C GLY A 255 19.41 6.87 -4.55
N GLY A 256 19.47 6.95 -3.22
CA GLY A 256 18.69 7.92 -2.42
C GLY A 256 17.24 7.48 -2.11
N PHE A 257 16.94 6.19 -2.23
CA PHE A 257 15.60 5.66 -1.94
C PHE A 257 15.29 5.56 -0.45
N LEU A 258 16.31 5.49 0.41
CA LEU A 258 16.15 5.37 1.86
C LEU A 258 16.15 6.76 2.51
N ALA A 259 15.35 6.94 3.55
CA ALA A 259 15.34 8.15 4.36
C ALA A 259 15.12 7.86 5.85
N ILE A 260 15.51 8.82 6.69
CA ILE A 260 15.18 8.87 8.12
C ILE A 260 14.50 10.22 8.37
N ASN A 261 13.27 10.21 8.88
CA ASN A 261 12.45 11.41 9.09
C ASN A 261 12.41 12.33 7.86
N GLY A 262 12.28 11.74 6.66
CA GLY A 262 12.28 12.46 5.39
C GLY A 262 13.65 12.96 4.93
N THR A 263 14.70 12.83 5.75
CA THR A 263 16.08 13.14 5.34
C THR A 263 16.63 11.99 4.51
N VAL A 264 16.88 12.26 3.23
CA VAL A 264 17.39 11.28 2.26
C VAL A 264 18.79 10.81 2.66
N ILE A 265 19.00 9.50 2.68
CA ILE A 265 20.30 8.87 2.85
C ILE A 265 20.79 8.40 1.48
N ASN A 266 21.92 8.93 1.06
CA ASN A 266 22.50 8.65 -0.24
C ASN A 266 23.94 8.16 -0.10
N GLY A 267 24.32 7.19 -0.95
CA GLY A 267 25.62 6.56 -0.92
C GLY A 267 25.66 5.29 -0.08
N THR A 268 26.25 4.24 -0.64
CA THR A 268 26.36 2.93 0.02
C THR A 268 27.02 2.99 1.40
N ASP A 269 28.06 3.82 1.59
CA ASP A 269 28.74 3.95 2.90
C ASP A 269 27.85 4.59 3.97
N ALA A 270 27.11 5.64 3.59
CA ALA A 270 26.15 6.29 4.48
C ALA A 270 25.04 5.31 4.89
N VAL A 271 24.49 4.57 3.92
CA VAL A 271 23.49 3.54 4.18
C VAL A 271 24.03 2.45 5.09
N ASN A 272 25.22 1.91 4.81
CA ASN A 272 25.84 0.89 5.64
C ASN A 272 26.19 1.40 7.05
N SER A 273 26.37 2.71 7.26
CA SER A 273 26.61 3.28 8.59
C SER A 273 25.35 3.36 9.45
N LEU A 274 24.19 3.61 8.83
CA LEU A 274 22.91 3.88 9.52
C LEU A 274 21.96 2.67 9.56
N PHE A 275 22.07 1.74 8.61
CA PHE A 275 21.14 0.64 8.44
C PHE A 275 21.82 -0.73 8.57
N ASN A 276 21.08 -1.69 9.11
CA ASN A 276 21.37 -3.10 9.02
C ASN A 276 20.78 -3.64 7.72
N VAL A 277 21.64 -4.09 6.79
CA VAL A 277 21.21 -4.71 5.53
C VAL A 277 21.53 -6.20 5.56
N LYS A 278 20.51 -7.03 5.78
CA LYS A 278 20.65 -8.49 5.90
C LYS A 278 20.15 -9.20 4.64
N PRO A 279 20.82 -10.27 4.18
CA PRO A 279 20.29 -11.07 3.07
C PRO A 279 19.05 -11.86 3.53
N ILE A 280 18.03 -11.94 2.68
CA ILE A 280 16.93 -12.89 2.85
C ILE A 280 17.39 -14.21 2.20
N ILE A 281 17.42 -15.29 2.98
CA ILE A 281 17.91 -16.60 2.53
C ILE A 281 16.74 -17.56 2.35
N LEU A 282 16.63 -18.16 1.18
CA LEU A 282 15.71 -19.25 0.88
C LEU A 282 16.50 -20.39 0.24
N ASN A 283 16.38 -21.60 0.80
CA ASN A 283 17.07 -22.80 0.31
C ASN A 283 18.59 -22.58 0.11
N GLY A 284 19.23 -21.87 1.04
CA GLY A 284 20.67 -21.59 1.01
C GLY A 284 21.10 -20.51 0.00
N SER A 285 20.17 -19.90 -0.73
CA SER A 285 20.44 -18.83 -1.70
C SER A 285 19.90 -17.48 -1.22
N THR A 286 20.60 -16.39 -1.54
CA THR A 286 20.08 -15.04 -1.29
C THR A 286 19.00 -14.71 -2.30
N VAL A 287 17.80 -14.39 -1.83
CA VAL A 287 16.63 -14.08 -2.65
C VAL A 287 16.13 -12.65 -2.51
N GLY A 288 16.78 -11.85 -1.67
CA GLY A 288 16.42 -10.46 -1.43
C GLY A 288 17.22 -9.85 -0.28
N CYS A 289 16.74 -8.74 0.25
CA CYS A 289 17.32 -8.12 1.43
C CYS A 289 16.27 -7.55 2.40
N GLU A 290 16.61 -7.62 3.68
CA GLU A 290 15.92 -6.95 4.78
C GLU A 290 16.74 -5.71 5.16
N ILE A 291 16.07 -4.57 5.34
CA ILE A 291 16.68 -3.32 5.79
C ILE A 291 15.98 -2.87 7.07
N SER A 292 16.75 -2.63 8.12
CA SER A 292 16.30 -2.02 9.39
C SER A 292 17.29 -0.96 9.85
N LEU A 293 16.90 -0.07 10.77
CA LEU A 293 17.84 0.86 11.40
C LEU A 293 18.80 0.16 12.36
N LYS A 294 19.96 0.78 12.60
CA LYS A 294 20.98 0.34 13.55
C LYS A 294 20.74 0.86 14.97
#